data_AF-A0ABC9KSV8-F1
#
_entry.id   AF-A0ABC9KSV8-F1
#
_cell.length_a   1.000
_cell.length_b   1.000
_cell.length_c   1.000
_cell.angle_alpha   90.00
_cell.angle_beta   90.00
_cell.angle_gamma   90.00
#
_symmetry.space_group_name_H-M   'P 1'
#
loop_
_entity.id
_entity.type
_entity.pdbx_description
1 polymer ?
#
loop_
_entity_poly.entity_id
_entity_poly.type
_entity_poly.pdbx_seq_one_letter_code
_entity_poly.pdbx_strand_id
1 'polypeptide(L)'
;MAAGGAESVAVYVNDVKGGSKSFVKVIILAGIFIGVLYSVSSVLINVFVSSKELKFTGGSVQVFHGMAAYFGLPEALMNRFVGLVSFTAMFGSLLMWTATPVKIFFSEIPEGIFGKKTVELNENGVPARAAWIQFLIVIPLMIIPMLGSNTVQDLMNTIINMTAAAGDAANLLI
;
A
#
# COMPACT_ATOMS: atom_id res chain seq x y z
N MET A 1 -6.12 7.01 -1.80
CA MET A 1 -6.14 5.61 -1.31
C MET A 1 -5.46 5.49 0.06
N ALA A 2 -5.95 6.16 1.11
CA ALA A 2 -5.44 5.97 2.47
C ALA A 2 -6.33 5.04 3.32
N ALA A 3 -7.62 4.94 2.99
CA ALA A 3 -8.60 4.17 3.75
C ALA A 3 -8.87 2.74 3.22
N GLY A 4 -8.45 2.42 1.99
CA GLY A 4 -8.74 1.11 1.36
C GLY A 4 -8.12 -0.10 2.07
N GLY A 5 -7.16 0.12 2.97
CA GLY A 5 -6.58 -0.95 3.79
C GLY A 5 -7.48 -1.41 4.95
N ALA A 6 -8.52 -0.66 5.34
CA ALA A 6 -9.35 -1.04 6.48
C ALA A 6 -10.17 -2.32 6.22
N GLU A 7 -10.69 -2.48 5.01
CA GLU A 7 -11.39 -3.69 4.53
C GLU A 7 -10.45 -4.90 4.55
N SER A 8 -9.21 -4.67 4.15
CA SER A 8 -8.13 -5.66 4.16
C SER A 8 -7.74 -6.15 5.55
N VAL A 9 -7.95 -5.34 6.60
CA VAL A 9 -7.65 -5.72 7.98
C VAL A 9 -8.85 -6.41 8.65
N ALA A 10 -10.08 -6.21 8.14
CA ALA A 10 -11.31 -6.81 8.67
C ALA A 10 -11.28 -8.35 8.66
N VAL A 11 -10.61 -8.97 7.68
CA VAL A 11 -10.46 -10.43 7.62
C VAL A 11 -9.62 -11.02 8.75
N TYR A 12 -8.91 -10.19 9.52
CA TYR A 12 -8.13 -10.58 10.69
C TYR A 12 -8.86 -10.32 12.02
N VAL A 13 -10.14 -9.91 12.00
CA VAL A 13 -10.90 -9.59 13.23
C VAL A 13 -10.93 -10.76 14.23
N ASN A 14 -10.95 -11.99 13.72
CA ASN A 14 -10.95 -13.21 14.54
C ASN A 14 -9.56 -13.55 15.08
N ASP A 15 -8.50 -13.00 14.48
CA ASP A 15 -7.11 -13.23 14.89
C ASP A 15 -6.67 -12.21 15.97
N VAL A 16 -7.49 -11.20 16.27
CA VAL A 16 -7.18 -10.17 17.26
C VAL A 16 -7.60 -10.60 18.67
N LYS A 17 -6.64 -10.57 19.60
CA LYS A 17 -6.91 -10.78 21.03
C LYS A 17 -7.94 -9.77 21.54
N GLY A 18 -9.04 -10.26 22.11
CA GLY A 18 -10.15 -9.44 22.57
C GLY A 18 -11.25 -9.19 21.52
N GLY A 19 -11.18 -9.86 20.36
CA GLY A 19 -12.24 -9.98 19.37
C GLY A 19 -12.69 -8.65 18.74
N SER A 20 -13.92 -8.64 18.21
CA SER A 20 -14.48 -7.52 17.43
C SER A 20 -14.50 -6.18 18.17
N LYS A 21 -14.74 -6.17 19.49
CA LYS A 21 -14.76 -4.92 20.28
C LYS A 21 -13.38 -4.26 20.36
N SER A 22 -12.33 -5.06 20.49
CA SER A 22 -10.95 -4.53 20.53
C SER A 22 -10.51 -4.08 19.14
N PHE A 23 -10.86 -4.87 18.13
CA PHE A 23 -10.62 -4.55 16.72
C PHE A 23 -11.21 -3.18 16.32
N VAL A 24 -12.50 -2.94 16.61
CA VAL A 24 -13.18 -1.68 16.27
C VAL A 24 -12.52 -0.48 16.95
N LYS A 25 -12.18 -0.60 18.24
CA LYS A 25 -11.49 0.48 18.97
C LYS A 25 -10.14 0.83 18.35
N VAL A 26 -9.37 -0.19 17.97
CA VAL A 26 -8.05 -0.01 17.35
C VAL A 26 -8.18 0.63 15.97
N ILE A 27 -9.14 0.20 15.14
CA ILE A 27 -9.38 0.81 13.83
C ILE A 27 -9.75 2.29 13.95
N ILE A 28 -10.67 2.65 14.85
CA ILE A 28 -11.08 4.05 15.03
C ILE A 28 -9.89 4.89 15.48
N LEU A 29 -9.12 4.40 16.46
CA LEU A 29 -7.94 5.12 16.95
C LEU A 29 -6.86 5.27 15.87
N ALA A 30 -6.61 4.21 15.09
CA ALA A 30 -5.67 4.24 13.97
C ALA A 30 -6.14 5.22 12.88
N GLY A 31 -7.43 5.22 12.54
CA GLY A 31 -8.01 6.13 11.55
C GLY A 31 -7.86 7.60 11.95
N ILE A 32 -8.14 7.94 13.22
CA ILE A 32 -7.94 9.30 13.76
C ILE A 32 -6.45 9.67 13.70
N PHE A 33 -5.58 8.77 14.16
CA PHE A 33 -4.14 9.02 14.21
C PHE A 33 -3.55 9.24 12.81
N ILE A 34 -3.88 8.38 11.84
CA ILE A 34 -3.46 8.52 10.45
C ILE A 34 -4.04 9.80 9.84
N GLY A 35 -5.30 10.11 10.10
CA GLY A 35 -5.95 11.33 9.64
C GLY A 35 -5.22 12.60 10.11
N VAL A 36 -4.93 12.69 11.40
CA VAL A 36 -4.17 13.82 11.97
C VAL A 36 -2.77 13.91 11.36
N LEU A 37 -2.06 12.78 11.27
CA LEU A 37 -0.73 12.75 10.64
C LEU A 37 -0.76 13.22 9.19
N TYR A 38 -1.75 12.77 8.40
CA TYR A 38 -1.90 13.19 7.00
C TYR A 38 -2.22 14.68 6.88
N SER A 39 -3.13 15.20 7.71
CA SER A 39 -3.48 16.62 7.72
C SER A 39 -2.27 17.50 8.06
N VAL A 40 -1.53 17.16 9.13
CA VAL A 40 -0.33 17.91 9.53
C VAL A 40 0.75 17.83 8.46
N SER A 41 1.00 16.63 7.91
CA SER A 41 2.00 16.44 6.86
C SER A 41 1.67 17.24 5.60
N SER A 42 0.39 17.28 5.20
CA SER A 42 -0.06 18.04 4.03
C SER A 42 0.15 19.55 4.20
N VAL A 43 -0.12 20.10 5.40
CA VAL A 43 0.15 21.51 5.69
C VAL A 43 1.65 21.81 5.64
N LEU A 44 2.47 20.97 6.28
CA LEU A 44 3.92 21.16 6.31
C LEU A 44 4.54 21.11 4.91
N ILE A 45 4.13 20.19 4.05
CA ILE A 45 4.64 20.10 2.67
C ILE A 45 4.38 21.40 1.89
N ASN A 46 3.19 21.98 2.03
CA ASN A 46 2.84 23.24 1.35
C ASN A 46 3.59 24.46 1.90
N VAL A 47 4.08 24.41 3.14
CA VAL A 47 4.88 25.50 3.75
C VAL A 47 6.33 25.47 3.24
N PHE A 48 6.90 24.29 3.02
CA PHE A 48 8.33 24.14 2.70
C PHE A 48 8.62 23.91 1.21
N VAL A 49 7.65 23.55 0.37
CA VAL A 49 7.87 23.28 -1.06
C VAL A 49 6.80 23.94 -1.94
N SER A 50 7.24 24.71 -2.94
CA SER A 50 6.35 25.29 -3.95
C SER A 50 5.72 24.19 -4.82
N SER A 51 4.40 24.19 -4.96
CA SER A 51 3.64 23.14 -5.67
C SER A 51 4.06 22.95 -7.14
N LYS A 52 4.79 23.91 -7.73
CA LYS A 52 5.27 23.86 -9.11
C LYS A 52 6.51 22.99 -9.33
N GLU A 53 7.23 22.61 -8.26
CA GLU A 53 8.49 21.83 -8.38
C GLU A 53 8.34 20.35 -7.98
N LEU A 54 7.18 19.95 -7.46
CA LEU A 54 6.93 18.59 -6.99
C LEU A 54 6.83 17.60 -8.16
N LYS A 55 7.80 16.68 -8.25
CA LYS A 55 7.73 15.52 -9.15
C LYS A 55 7.18 14.30 -8.40
N PHE A 56 6.27 13.56 -9.01
CA PHE A 56 5.62 12.39 -8.41
C PHE A 56 6.60 11.29 -7.95
N THR A 57 7.70 11.11 -8.68
CA THR A 57 8.70 10.07 -8.40
C THR A 57 9.75 10.49 -7.36
N GLY A 58 9.77 11.76 -6.95
CA GLY A 58 10.77 12.32 -6.02
C GLY A 58 10.20 13.21 -4.93
N GLY A 59 8.88 13.41 -4.86
CA GLY A 59 8.24 14.42 -4.01
C GLY A 59 8.55 14.27 -2.52
N SER A 60 8.67 13.03 -2.01
CA SER A 60 9.10 12.81 -0.62
C SER A 60 10.55 13.26 -0.39
N VAL A 61 11.48 12.80 -1.22
CA VAL A 61 12.91 13.17 -1.12
C VAL A 61 13.12 14.68 -1.30
N GLN A 62 12.37 15.32 -2.22
CA GLN A 62 12.41 16.76 -2.45
C GLN A 62 11.91 17.56 -1.23
N VAL A 63 10.84 17.10 -0.57
CA VAL A 63 10.34 17.72 0.66
C VAL A 63 11.37 17.64 1.78
N PHE A 64 12.01 16.48 1.98
CA PHE A 64 13.03 16.32 3.01
C PHE A 64 14.32 17.07 2.70
N HIS A 65 14.69 17.18 1.42
CA HIS A 65 15.79 18.03 0.98
C HIS A 65 15.51 19.51 1.28
N GLY A 66 14.30 20.02 0.96
CA GLY A 66 13.89 21.39 1.28
C GLY A 66 13.91 21.68 2.78
N MET A 67 13.47 20.72 3.61
CA MET A 67 13.58 20.84 5.08
C MET A 67 15.03 20.80 5.57
N ALA A 68 15.88 19.92 5.03
CA ALA A 68 17.29 19.86 5.41
C ALA A 68 18.02 21.17 5.12
N ALA A 69 17.74 21.79 3.96
CA ALA A 69 18.28 23.09 3.60
C ALA A 69 17.81 24.20 4.56
N TYR A 70 16.53 24.20 4.96
CA TYR A 70 15.99 25.17 5.92
C TYR A 70 16.61 25.07 7.31
N PHE A 71 16.87 23.85 7.80
CA PHE A 71 17.47 23.62 9.13
C PHE A 71 19.01 23.56 9.12
N GLY A 72 19.66 23.76 7.96
CA GLY A 72 21.12 23.69 7.82
C GLY A 72 21.70 22.29 8.06
N LEU A 73 20.91 21.24 7.88
CA LEU A 73 21.32 19.86 8.12
C LEU A 73 22.08 19.30 6.92
N PRO A 74 23.11 18.43 7.15
CA PRO A 74 23.83 17.78 6.06
C PRO A 74 22.88 16.94 5.20
N GLU A 75 22.79 17.28 3.91
CA GLU A 75 21.89 16.62 2.96
C GLU A 75 22.10 15.10 2.90
N ALA A 76 23.35 14.65 2.91
CA ALA A 76 23.70 13.22 2.88
C ALA A 76 23.14 12.45 4.09
N LEU A 77 23.06 13.09 5.27
CA LEU A 77 22.51 12.47 6.47
C LEU A 77 20.98 12.38 6.38
N MET A 78 20.32 13.46 5.91
CA MET A 78 18.87 13.49 5.73
C MET A 78 18.42 12.45 4.68
N ASN A 79 19.08 12.41 3.53
CA ASN A 79 18.73 11.48 2.45
C ASN A 79 18.86 10.01 2.90
N ARG A 80 19.89 9.69 3.71
CA ARG A 80 20.05 8.34 4.29
C ARG A 80 18.95 8.01 5.29
N PHE A 81 18.60 8.96 6.16
CA PHE A 81 17.54 8.77 7.16
C PHE A 81 16.18 8.55 6.48
N VAL A 82 15.83 9.40 5.52
CA VAL A 82 14.59 9.30 4.74
C VAL A 82 14.54 8.01 3.95
N GLY A 83 15.66 7.64 3.31
CA GLY A 83 15.79 6.38 2.58
C GLY A 83 15.55 5.17 3.48
N LEU A 84 16.11 5.15 4.70
CA LEU A 84 15.90 4.07 5.66
C LEU A 84 14.45 3.99 6.13
N VAL A 85 13.85 5.11 6.53
CA VAL A 85 12.44 5.14 6.98
C VAL A 85 11.50 4.73 5.85
N SER A 86 11.73 5.22 4.64
CA SER A 86 10.95 4.88 3.45
C SER A 86 11.10 3.40 3.11
N PHE A 87 12.33 2.86 3.17
CA PHE A 87 12.58 1.45 2.96
C PHE A 87 11.83 0.58 3.97
N THR A 88 11.92 0.87 5.26
CA THR A 88 11.21 0.11 6.30
C THR A 88 9.70 0.21 6.12
N ALA A 89 9.18 1.39 5.78
CA ALA A 89 7.76 1.58 5.51
C ALA A 89 7.29 0.78 4.29
N MET A 90 8.03 0.82 3.18
CA MET A 90 7.71 0.05 1.98
C MET A 90 7.84 -1.45 2.20
N PHE A 91 8.84 -1.88 2.98
CA PHE A 91 9.04 -3.28 3.32
C PHE A 91 7.89 -3.82 4.18
N GLY A 92 7.49 -3.09 5.22
CA GLY A 92 6.31 -3.45 6.02
C GLY A 92 5.02 -3.49 5.19
N SER A 93 4.84 -2.51 4.31
CA SER A 93 3.73 -2.48 3.36
C SER A 93 3.72 -3.72 2.46
N LEU A 94 4.85 -4.06 1.84
CA LEU A 94 4.97 -5.22 0.95
C LEU A 94 4.55 -6.52 1.65
N LEU A 95 4.96 -6.73 2.89
CA LEU A 95 4.58 -7.92 3.67
C LEU A 95 3.06 -7.99 3.90
N MET A 96 2.43 -6.87 4.27
CA MET A 96 0.98 -6.78 4.46
C MET A 96 0.21 -7.02 3.16
N TRP A 97 0.61 -6.35 2.06
CA TRP A 97 -0.05 -6.45 0.76
C TRP A 97 0.17 -7.79 0.04
N THR A 98 1.15 -8.59 0.46
CA THR A 98 1.33 -9.95 -0.10
C THR A 98 0.36 -10.95 0.54
N ALA A 99 0.18 -10.90 1.86
CA ALA A 99 -0.68 -11.86 2.57
C ALA A 99 -2.18 -11.56 2.42
N THR A 100 -2.54 -10.28 2.31
CA THR A 100 -3.93 -9.86 2.43
C THR A 100 -4.81 -10.20 1.22
N PRO A 101 -4.41 -9.93 -0.04
CA PRO A 101 -5.20 -10.33 -1.21
C PRO A 101 -5.37 -11.85 -1.30
N VAL A 102 -4.32 -12.59 -0.95
CA VAL A 102 -4.36 -14.06 -0.86
C VAL A 102 -5.40 -14.51 0.16
N LYS A 103 -5.39 -13.93 1.37
CA LYS A 103 -6.33 -14.32 2.42
C LYS A 103 -7.77 -13.95 2.04
N ILE A 104 -8.02 -12.73 1.58
CA ILE A 104 -9.36 -12.27 1.15
C ILE A 104 -9.90 -13.19 0.06
N PHE A 105 -9.18 -13.31 -1.07
CA PHE A 105 -9.63 -14.04 -2.25
C PHE A 105 -9.94 -15.51 -1.96
N PHE A 106 -9.11 -16.18 -1.14
CA PHE A 106 -9.31 -17.59 -0.83
C PHE A 106 -10.26 -17.83 0.36
N SER A 107 -10.51 -16.83 1.21
CA SER A 107 -11.49 -16.93 2.31
C SER A 107 -12.93 -16.66 1.88
N GLU A 108 -13.14 -15.91 0.81
CA GLU A 108 -14.48 -15.56 0.32
C GLU A 108 -15.08 -16.57 -0.66
N ILE A 109 -14.27 -17.47 -1.24
CA ILE A 109 -14.74 -18.42 -2.25
C ILE A 109 -15.25 -19.70 -1.59
N PRO A 110 -16.49 -20.14 -1.89
CA PRO A 110 -17.07 -21.34 -1.27
C PRO A 110 -16.26 -22.61 -1.59
N GLU A 111 -16.26 -23.53 -0.63
CA GLU A 111 -15.56 -24.80 -0.74
C GLU A 111 -16.03 -25.57 -2.00
N GLY A 112 -15.09 -25.90 -2.90
CA GLY A 112 -15.36 -26.70 -4.10
C GLY A 112 -15.16 -25.99 -5.44
N ILE A 113 -15.03 -24.65 -5.47
CA ILE A 113 -14.66 -23.91 -6.70
C ILE A 113 -13.18 -24.10 -7.03
N PHE A 114 -12.32 -24.04 -6.00
CA PHE A 114 -10.90 -24.35 -6.09
C PHE A 114 -10.59 -25.71 -5.45
N GLY A 115 -9.54 -26.38 -5.93
CA GLY A 115 -9.12 -27.67 -5.38
C GLY A 115 -8.78 -27.55 -3.89
N LYS A 116 -9.17 -28.54 -3.07
CA LYS A 116 -8.91 -28.53 -1.61
C LYS A 116 -7.46 -28.20 -1.24
N LYS A 117 -6.51 -28.59 -2.10
CA LYS A 117 -5.07 -28.33 -1.94
C LYS A 117 -4.66 -26.86 -2.13
N THR A 118 -5.38 -26.04 -2.89
CA THR A 118 -5.01 -24.64 -3.16
C THR A 118 -5.53 -23.68 -2.10
N VAL A 119 -6.64 -24.02 -1.44
CA VAL A 119 -7.29 -23.23 -0.38
C VAL A 119 -6.79 -23.62 1.02
N GLU A 120 -6.02 -24.71 1.12
CA GLU A 120 -5.46 -25.23 2.38
C GLU A 120 -4.60 -24.17 3.10
N LEU A 121 -5.01 -23.81 4.31
CA LEU A 121 -4.29 -22.89 5.20
C LEU A 121 -3.09 -23.60 5.83
N ASN A 122 -1.97 -22.90 5.96
CA ASN A 122 -0.83 -23.35 6.75
C ASN A 122 -1.04 -23.11 8.26
N GLU A 123 -0.06 -23.48 9.08
CA GLU A 123 -0.07 -23.29 10.54
C GLU A 123 -0.26 -21.83 10.99
N ASN A 124 0.01 -20.86 10.09
CA ASN A 124 -0.13 -19.44 10.32
C ASN A 124 -1.45 -18.86 9.78
N GLY A 125 -2.39 -19.69 9.33
CA GLY A 125 -3.68 -19.25 8.81
C GLY A 125 -3.61 -18.58 7.43
N VAL A 126 -2.56 -18.89 6.64
CA VAL A 126 -2.35 -18.34 5.30
C VAL A 126 -2.37 -19.46 4.25
N PRO A 127 -3.11 -19.32 3.13
CA PRO A 127 -3.12 -20.34 2.09
C PRO A 127 -1.83 -20.21 1.24
N ALA A 128 -0.78 -20.93 1.64
CA ALA A 128 0.57 -20.77 1.09
C ALA A 128 0.67 -21.12 -0.41
N ARG A 129 -0.08 -22.14 -0.87
CA ARG A 129 -0.09 -22.55 -2.28
C ARG A 129 -0.79 -21.53 -3.17
N ALA A 130 -1.88 -20.94 -2.68
CA ALA A 130 -2.54 -19.81 -3.30
C ALA A 130 -1.61 -18.59 -3.46
N ALA A 131 -0.81 -18.28 -2.42
CA ALA A 131 0.16 -17.19 -2.48
C ALA A 131 1.18 -17.36 -3.62
N TRP A 132 1.66 -18.59 -3.84
CA TRP A 132 2.55 -18.91 -4.96
C TRP A 132 1.89 -18.73 -6.32
N ILE A 133 0.61 -19.09 -6.45
CA ILE A 133 -0.16 -18.88 -7.68
C ILE A 133 -0.32 -17.38 -7.96
N GLN A 134 -0.69 -16.58 -6.95
CA GLN A 134 -0.77 -15.13 -7.07
C GLN A 134 0.58 -14.54 -7.50
N PHE A 135 1.67 -14.97 -6.88
CA PHE A 135 3.01 -14.52 -7.21
C PHE A 135 3.34 -14.75 -8.70
N LEU A 136 3.04 -15.95 -9.21
CA LEU A 136 3.28 -16.28 -10.62
C LEU A 136 2.39 -15.53 -11.60
N ILE A 137 1.19 -15.09 -11.18
CA ILE A 137 0.29 -14.26 -12.00
C ILE A 137 0.74 -12.80 -12.01
N VAL A 138 1.17 -12.27 -10.86
CA VAL A 138 1.57 -10.86 -10.70
C VAL A 138 2.88 -10.55 -11.43
N ILE A 139 3.83 -11.49 -11.48
CA ILE A 139 5.13 -11.27 -12.15
C ILE A 139 4.97 -10.88 -13.63
N PRO A 140 4.27 -11.65 -14.49
CA PRO A 140 4.01 -11.25 -15.88
C PRO A 140 3.23 -9.94 -15.98
N LEU A 141 2.22 -9.74 -15.14
CA LEU A 141 1.42 -8.51 -15.12
C LEU A 141 2.25 -7.26 -14.77
N MET A 142 3.33 -7.41 -14.01
CA MET A 142 4.27 -6.33 -13.74
C MET A 142 5.26 -6.11 -14.88
N ILE A 143 5.75 -7.19 -15.50
CA ILE A 143 6.77 -7.09 -16.55
C ILE A 143 6.19 -6.46 -17.84
N ILE A 144 4.96 -6.82 -18.23
CA ILE A 144 4.37 -6.36 -19.50
C ILE A 144 4.25 -4.82 -19.58
N PRO A 145 3.70 -4.10 -18.59
CA PRO A 145 3.64 -2.64 -18.60
C PRO A 145 5.00 -1.97 -18.51
N MET A 146 5.96 -2.60 -17.81
CA MET A 146 7.32 -2.10 -17.69
C MET A 146 8.06 -2.12 -19.04
N LEU A 147 7.84 -3.16 -19.86
CA LEU A 147 8.41 -3.23 -21.20
C LEU A 147 7.76 -2.24 -22.19
N GLY A 148 6.52 -1.85 -21.94
CA GLY A 148 5.79 -0.86 -22.75
C GLY A 148 6.07 0.61 -22.41
N SER A 149 6.77 0.88 -21.30
CA SER A 149 6.98 2.24 -20.78
C SER A 149 8.45 2.63 -20.86
N ASN A 150 8.78 3.64 -21.66
CA ASN A 150 10.16 4.12 -21.84
C ASN A 150 10.67 4.93 -20.64
N THR A 151 9.78 5.42 -19.78
CA THR A 151 10.12 6.15 -18.56
C THR A 151 9.27 5.69 -17.38
N VAL A 152 9.80 5.89 -16.16
CA VAL A 152 9.05 5.65 -14.91
C VAL A 152 7.80 6.54 -14.84
N GLN A 153 7.84 7.74 -15.43
CA GLN A 153 6.71 8.66 -15.43
C GLN A 153 5.57 8.15 -16.33
N ASP A 154 5.90 7.58 -17.50
CA ASP A 154 4.92 6.96 -18.40
C ASP A 154 4.30 5.71 -17.77
N LEU A 155 5.12 4.93 -17.07
CA LEU A 155 4.64 3.78 -16.29
C LEU A 155 3.67 4.23 -15.20
N MET A 156 4.00 5.28 -14.45
CA MET A 156 3.12 5.82 -13.41
C MET A 156 1.81 6.36 -14.00
N ASN A 157 1.88 7.11 -15.10
CA ASN A 157 0.68 7.62 -15.77
C ASN A 157 -0.23 6.47 -16.25
N THR A 158 0.36 5.42 -16.83
CA THR A 158 -0.36 4.20 -17.22
C THR A 158 -1.06 3.55 -16.03
N ILE A 159 -0.34 3.34 -14.92
CA ILE A 159 -0.89 2.71 -13.71
C ILE A 159 -1.99 3.57 -13.08
N ILE A 160 -1.82 4.89 -13.05
CA ILE A 160 -2.84 5.82 -12.55
C ILE A 160 -4.11 5.72 -13.39
N ASN A 161 -3.97 5.73 -14.72
CA ASN A 161 -5.11 5.59 -15.63
C ASN A 161 -5.80 4.24 -15.49
N MET A 162 -5.05 3.14 -15.31
CA MET A 162 -5.63 1.83 -15.04
C MET A 162 -6.37 1.77 -13.71
N THR A 163 -5.83 2.42 -12.67
CA THR A 163 -6.46 2.49 -11.35
C THR A 163 -7.75 3.34 -11.39
N ALA A 164 -7.72 4.45 -12.13
CA ALA A 164 -8.89 5.29 -12.36
C ALA A 164 -9.98 4.53 -13.13
N ALA A 165 -9.61 3.84 -14.22
CA ALA A 165 -10.52 3.01 -15.00
C ALA A 165 -11.14 1.86 -14.18
N ALA A 166 -10.37 1.22 -13.31
CA ALA A 166 -10.88 0.20 -12.40
C ALA A 166 -11.88 0.78 -11.38
N GLY A 167 -11.63 1.98 -10.87
CA GLY A 167 -12.55 2.71 -10.00
C GLY A 167 -13.85 3.10 -10.71
N ASP A 168 -13.77 3.58 -11.95
CA ASP A 168 -14.94 3.94 -12.76
C ASP A 168 -15.79 2.71 -13.14
N ALA A 169 -15.14 1.57 -13.43
CA ALA A 169 -15.84 0.31 -13.69
C ALA A 169 -16.61 -0.20 -12.47
N ALA A 170 -16.08 0.01 -11.26
CA ALA A 170 -16.78 -0.34 -10.02
C ALA A 170 -18.03 0.53 -9.78
N ASN A 171 -17.98 1.82 -10.14
CA ASN A 171 -19.12 2.75 -10.03
C ASN A 171 -20.24 2.50 -11.05
N LEU A 172 -19.98 1.78 -12.14
CA LEU A 172 -20.98 1.41 -13.16
C LEU A 172 -21.81 0.16 -12.78
N LEU A 173 -21.39 -0.56 -11.73
CA LEU A 173 -22.02 -1.81 -11.26
C LEU A 173 -22.85 -1.64 -9.98
N ILE A 174 -22.98 -0.39 -9.49
CA ILE A 174 -23.80 0.02 -8.33
C ILE A 174 -24.81 1.05 -8.79
#